data_AF-A0AAC9XKK8-F1
#
_entry.id   AF-A0AAC9XKK8-F1
#
_cell.length_a   1.000
_cell.length_b   1.000
_cell.length_c   1.000
_cell.angle_alpha   90.00
_cell.angle_beta   90.00
_cell.angle_gamma   90.00
#
_symmetry.space_group_name_H-M   'P 1'
#
loop_
_entity.id
_entity.type
_entity.pdbx_description
1 polymer ?
#
loop_
_entity_poly.entity_id
_entity_poly.type
_entity_poly.pdbx_seq_one_letter_code
_entity_poly.pdbx_strand_id
1 'polypeptide(L)' 'MINLTLFLIDYKQGLDLVKEEKYSSAITRFESLIEMLDNNKDIISDYKQLRESINNNIEGCKLFMKGL' A
#
# COMPACT_ATOMS: atom_id res chain seq x y z
N MET A 1 -9.67 15.61 -0.27
CA MET A 1 -9.35 15.45 1.16
C MET A 1 -9.34 13.96 1.44
N ILE A 2 -8.19 13.41 1.80
CA ILE A 2 -8.04 11.98 2.06
C ILE A 2 -8.87 11.56 3.29
N ASN A 3 -9.57 10.43 3.19
CA ASN A 3 -10.19 9.80 4.35
C ASN A 3 -9.15 8.88 5.02
N LEU A 4 -8.52 9.39 6.09
CA LEU A 4 -7.45 8.67 6.80
C LEU A 4 -7.93 7.34 7.41
N THR A 5 -9.18 7.28 7.88
CA THR A 5 -9.76 6.04 8.43
C THR A 5 -9.85 4.97 7.36
N LEU A 6 -10.36 5.31 6.19
CA LEU A 6 -10.46 4.39 5.06
C LEU A 6 -9.07 3.95 4.59
N PHE A 7 -8.13 4.89 4.48
CA PHE A 7 -6.74 4.61 4.12
C PHE A 7 -6.09 3.57 5.06
N LEU A 8 -6.25 3.72 6.38
CA LEU A 8 -5.69 2.80 7.36
C LEU A 8 -6.35 1.42 7.33
N ILE A 9 -7.67 1.35 7.11
CA ILE A 9 -8.39 0.10 6.92
C ILE A 9 -7.85 -0.65 5.70
N ASP A 10 -7.73 0.06 4.58
CA ASP A 10 -7.27 -0.48 3.31
C ASP A 10 -5.80 -0.93 3.40
N TYR A 11 -4.95 -0.18 4.10
CA TYR A 11 -3.57 -0.58 4.38
C TYR A 11 -3.49 -1.86 5.23
N LYS A 12 -4.28 -1.94 6.31
CA LYS A 12 -4.34 -3.14 7.14
C LYS A 12 -4.80 -4.36 6.34
N GLN A 13 -5.82 -4.21 5.49
CA GLN A 13 -6.27 -5.29 4.61
C GLN A 13 -5.18 -5.74 3.64
N GLY A 14 -4.40 -4.80 3.08
CA GLY A 14 -3.21 -5.14 2.28
C GLY A 14 -2.22 -6.01 3.07
N LEU A 15 -1.91 -5.63 4.31
CA LEU A 15 -1.03 -6.42 5.17
C LEU A 15 -1.60 -7.79 5.55
N ASP A 16 -2.91 -7.89 5.77
CA ASP A 16 -3.55 -9.18 6.07
C ASP A 16 -3.52 -10.11 4.84
N LEU A 17 -3.69 -9.57 3.62
CA LEU A 17 -3.49 -10.33 2.38
C LEU A 17 -2.05 -10.82 2.22
N VAL A 18 -1.05 -10.03 2.64
CA VAL A 18 0.36 -10.50 2.66
C VAL A 18 0.54 -11.70 3.58
N LYS A 19 -0.04 -11.65 4.80
CA LYS A 19 0.04 -12.78 5.74
C LYS A 19 -0.65 -14.05 5.24
N GLU A 20 -1.69 -13.87 4.42
CA GLU A 20 -2.39 -14.97 3.74
C GLU A 20 -1.69 -15.43 2.45
N GLU A 21 -0.51 -14.90 2.15
CA GLU A 21 0.27 -15.16 0.93
C GLU A 21 -0.47 -14.79 -0.38
N LYS A 22 -1.53 -13.98 -0.27
CA LYS A 22 -2.32 -13.47 -1.40
C LYS A 22 -1.65 -12.23 -2.00
N TYR A 23 -0.41 -12.39 -2.45
CA TYR A 23 0.46 -11.28 -2.86
C TYR A 23 -0.11 -10.43 -4.00
N SER A 24 -0.72 -11.04 -5.01
CA SER A 24 -1.33 -10.28 -6.12
C SER A 24 -2.45 -9.36 -5.63
N SER A 25 -3.33 -9.86 -4.75
CA SER A 25 -4.41 -9.06 -4.16
C SER A 25 -3.86 -7.97 -3.22
N ALA A 26 -2.81 -8.28 -2.45
CA ALA A 26 -2.13 -7.30 -1.61
C ALA A 26 -1.55 -6.14 -2.44
N ILE A 27 -0.88 -6.46 -3.55
CA ILE A 27 -0.33 -5.46 -4.49
C ILE A 27 -1.44 -4.54 -5.01
N THR A 28 -2.55 -5.10 -5.52
CA THR A 28 -3.68 -4.27 -6.00
C THR A 28 -4.20 -3.32 -4.91
N ARG A 29 -4.23 -3.77 -3.65
CA ARG A 29 -4.66 -2.93 -2.53
C ARG A 29 -3.67 -1.81 -2.26
N PHE A 30 -2.39 -2.12 -2.26
CA PHE A 30 -1.32 -1.13 -2.08
C PHE A 30 -1.26 -0.11 -3.23
N GLU A 31 -1.46 -0.54 -4.48
CA GLU A 31 -1.53 0.36 -5.64
C GLU A 31 -2.68 1.35 -5.53
N SER A 32 -3.85 0.91 -5.04
CA SER A 32 -4.99 1.79 -4.76
C SER A 32 -4.66 2.85 -3.69
N LEU A 33 -3.89 2.47 -2.65
CA LEU A 33 -3.42 3.42 -1.64
C LEU A 33 -2.44 4.45 -2.20
N ILE A 34 -1.56 4.04 -3.13
CA ILE A 34 -0.68 4.97 -3.84
C ILE A 34 -1.51 5.98 -4.63
N GLU A 35 -2.53 5.54 -5.36
CA GLU A 35 -3.41 6.46 -6.10
C GLU A 35 -4.09 7.47 -5.17
N MET A 36 -4.57 7.02 -4.00
CA MET A 36 -5.14 7.92 -2.99
C MET A 36 -4.12 8.93 -2.46
N LEU A 37 -2.88 8.52 -2.20
CA LEU A 37 -1.80 9.42 -1.77
C LEU A 37 -1.43 10.42 -2.86
N ASP A 38 -1.23 9.95 -4.09
CA ASP A 38 -0.82 10.77 -5.23
C ASP A 38 -1.86 11.87 -5.50
N ASN A 39 -3.16 11.56 -5.34
CA ASN A 39 -4.28 12.51 -5.45
C ASN A 39 -4.36 13.54 -4.30
N ASN A 40 -3.64 13.34 -3.20
CA ASN A 40 -3.63 14.21 -2.03
C ASN A 40 -2.20 14.64 -1.64
N LYS A 41 -1.22 14.50 -2.54
CA LYS A 41 0.21 14.71 -2.24
C LYS A 41 0.57 16.09 -1.71
N ASP A 42 -0.18 17.12 -2.13
CA ASP A 42 0.10 18.52 -1.77
C ASP A 42 -0.40 18.87 -0.35
N ILE A 43 -1.24 18.02 0.25
CA ILE A 43 -1.82 18.24 1.59
C ILE A 43 -1.31 17.26 2.65
N ILE A 44 -0.62 16.19 2.25
CA ILE A 44 -0.08 15.17 3.17
C ILE A 44 1.41 15.49 3.39
N SER A 45 1.75 15.98 4.58
CA SER A 45 3.14 16.34 4.95
C SER A 45 4.12 15.17 4.74
N ASP A 46 3.69 13.98 5.10
CA ASP A 46 4.54 12.77 5.10
C ASP A 46 4.34 11.92 3.82
N TYR A 47 3.79 12.53 2.76
CA TYR A 47 3.42 11.85 1.51
C TYR A 47 4.56 10.96 0.98
N LYS A 48 5.79 11.48 0.92
CA LYS A 48 6.95 10.76 0.37
C LYS A 48 7.26 9.49 1.17
N GLN A 49 7.24 9.59 2.50
CA GLN A 49 7.56 8.49 3.41
C GLN A 49 6.47 7.41 3.36
N LEU A 50 5.20 7.80 3.34
CA LEU A 50 4.07 6.88 3.21
C LEU A 50 4.11 6.14 1.86
N ARG A 51 4.36 6.88 0.77
CA ARG A 51 4.48 6.32 -0.58
C ARG A 51 5.64 5.33 -0.68
N GLU A 52 6.79 5.65 -0.11
CA GLU A 52 7.95 4.75 -0.05
C GLU A 52 7.63 3.48 0.74
N SER A 53 7.01 3.60 1.91
CA SER A 53 6.61 2.44 2.73
C SER A 53 5.67 1.50 1.98
N ILE A 54 4.67 2.04 1.28
CA ILE A 54 3.74 1.22 0.48
C ILE A 54 4.46 0.57 -0.72
N ASN A 55 5.36 1.28 -1.40
CA ASN A 55 6.16 0.70 -2.48
C ASN A 55 7.05 -0.44 -1.97
N ASN A 56 7.64 -0.32 -0.78
CA ASN A 56 8.44 -1.39 -0.18
C ASN A 56 7.59 -2.64 0.09
N ASN A 57 6.33 -2.48 0.52
CA ASN A 57 5.41 -3.61 0.64
C ASN A 57 5.09 -4.26 -0.71
N ILE A 58 4.89 -3.46 -1.77
CA ILE A 58 4.66 -3.97 -3.13
C ILE A 58 5.88 -4.76 -3.63
N GLU A 59 7.09 -4.22 -3.48
CA GLU A 59 8.31 -4.90 -3.89
C GLU A 59 8.54 -6.18 -3.07
N GLY A 60 8.27 -6.16 -1.76
CA GLY A 60 8.27 -7.35 -0.92
C GLY A 60 7.33 -8.43 -1.45
N CYS A 61 6.09 -8.08 -1.79
CA CYS A 61 5.13 -9.01 -2.41
C CYS A 61 5.66 -9.60 -3.73
N LYS A 62 6.26 -8.76 -4.59
CA LYS A 62 6.84 -9.22 -5.87
C LYS A 62 8.01 -10.18 -5.66
N LEU A 63 8.82 -9.98 -4.62
CA LEU A 63 9.92 -10.89 -4.28
C LEU A 63 9.38 -12.25 -3.83
N PHE A 64 8.43 -12.27 -2.88
CA PHE A 64 7.80 -13.52 -2.43
C PHE A 64 7.12 -14.28 -3.57
N MET A 65 6.46 -13.58 -4.50
CA MET A 65 5.88 -14.21 -5.70
C MET A 65 6.92 -14.84 -6.64
N LYS A 66 8.16 -14.34 -6.65
CA LYS A 66 9.26 -14.89 -7.44
C LYS A 66 9.98 -16.05 -6.77
N GLY A 67 9.57 -16.43 -5.54
CA GLY A 67 10.19 -17.50 -4.77
C GLY A 67 11.52 -17.09 -4.11
N LEU A 68 11.68 -15.79 -3.82
CA LEU A 68 12.79 -15.24 -3.03
C LEU A 68 12.36 -15.01 -1.58
#